data_AF-A0A6L6X1M9-F1
#
_entry.id   AF-A0A6L6X1M9-F1
#
_cell.length_a   1.000
_cell.length_b   1.000
_cell.length_c   1.000
_cell.angle_alpha   90.00
_cell.angle_beta   90.00
_cell.angle_gamma   90.00
#
_symmetry.space_group_name_H-M   'P 1'
#
loop_
_entity.id
_entity.type
_entity.pdbx_description
1 polymer ?
#
loop_
_entity_poly.entity_id
_entity_poly.type
_entity_poly.pdbx_seq_one_letter_code
_entity_poly.pdbx_strand_id
1 'polypeptide(L)'
;MQHRLKPVGLEFIAAAPGLRALVEEWRLAPVTATRTRVQWTFAAGAAAPLRLALRHGRRGLDRSFTTAVTNLDRLLAGKDAS
;
A
#
# COMPACT_ATOMS: atom_id res chain seq x y z
N MET A 1 21.69 -6.32 4.98
CA MET A 1 20.96 -5.95 6.21
C MET A 1 19.47 -5.98 5.91
N GLN A 2 18.76 -7.03 6.36
CA GLN A 2 17.30 -7.06 6.29
C GLN A 2 16.78 -6.98 7.72
N HIS A 3 16.16 -5.84 8.06
CA HIS A 3 15.52 -5.66 9.34
C HIS A 3 14.18 -6.43 9.29
N ARG A 4 14.19 -7.66 9.80
CA ARG A 4 12.99 -8.49 9.92
C ARG A 4 12.08 -7.83 10.97
N LEU A 5 11.06 -7.12 10.50
CA LEU A 5 9.97 -6.62 11.35
C LEU A 5 9.33 -7.81 12.07
N LYS A 6 9.24 -7.72 13.41
CA LYS A 6 8.58 -8.71 14.26
C LYS A 6 7.08 -8.75 13.91
N PRO A 7 6.43 -9.92 13.94
CA PRO A 7 5.00 -10.01 13.68
C PRO A 7 4.25 -9.20 14.74
N VAL A 8 3.61 -8.11 14.31
CA VAL A 8 2.67 -7.36 15.15
C VAL A 8 1.48 -8.28 15.44
N GLY A 9 1.13 -8.33 16.72
CA GLY A 9 0.07 -9.14 17.31
C GLY A 9 -1.26 -9.06 16.56
N LEU A 10 -1.95 -10.17 16.62
CA LEU A 10 -3.02 -10.60 15.74
C LEU A 10 -4.37 -10.17 16.29
N GLU A 11 -4.70 -8.88 16.24
CA GLU A 11 -6.06 -8.40 16.51
C GLU A 11 -6.47 -7.28 15.54
N PHE A 12 -6.47 -7.60 14.24
CA PHE A 12 -7.23 -6.81 13.29
C PHE A 12 -8.71 -7.17 13.42
N ILE A 13 -9.44 -6.49 14.31
CA ILE A 13 -10.89 -6.37 14.16
C ILE A 13 -11.10 -5.52 12.91
N ALA A 14 -11.45 -6.16 11.80
CA ALA A 14 -11.81 -5.47 10.59
C ALA A 14 -13.15 -4.73 10.83
N ALA A 15 -13.08 -3.42 11.06
CA ALA A 15 -14.26 -2.55 11.14
C ALA A 15 -15.02 -2.46 9.79
N ALA A 16 -14.52 -3.09 8.73
CA ALA A 16 -15.13 -3.13 7.42
C ALA A 16 -16.03 -4.36 7.27
N PRO A 17 -17.35 -4.19 7.05
CA PRO A 17 -18.27 -5.29 6.80
C PRO A 17 -17.75 -6.20 5.68
N GLY A 18 -17.57 -7.48 6.00
CA GLY A 18 -17.14 -8.50 5.03
C GLY A 18 -15.63 -8.63 4.81
N LEU A 19 -14.79 -7.85 5.47
CA LEU A 19 -13.34 -8.07 5.50
C LEU A 19 -13.01 -8.99 6.68
N ARG A 20 -12.36 -10.13 6.40
CA ARG A 20 -11.99 -11.14 7.42
C ARG A 20 -10.52 -11.05 7.80
N ALA A 21 -9.67 -10.70 6.85
CA ALA A 21 -8.25 -10.49 7.04
C ALA A 21 -7.74 -9.52 5.96
N LEU A 22 -6.75 -8.72 6.31
CA LEU A 22 -6.02 -7.87 5.37
C LEU A 22 -4.55 -7.93 5.73
N VAL A 23 -3.71 -8.15 4.74
CA VAL A 23 -2.25 -8.04 4.86
C VAL A 23 -1.79 -7.03 3.85
N GLU A 24 -0.91 -6.15 4.28
CA GLU A 24 -0.28 -5.14 3.44
C GLU A 24 1.24 -5.27 3.51
N GLU A 25 1.88 -5.31 2.34
CA GLU A 25 3.32 -5.25 2.17
C GLU A 25 3.68 -3.97 1.44
N TRP A 26 4.65 -3.25 2.00
CA TRP A 26 5.22 -2.04 1.44
C TRP A 26 6.69 -2.28 1.16
N ARG A 27 7.08 -2.18 -0.12
CA ARG A 27 8.47 -2.36 -0.54
C ARG A 27 8.98 -1.08 -1.19
N LEU A 28 10.09 -0.58 -0.66
CA LEU A 28 10.84 0.53 -1.23
C LEU A 28 12.16 -0.03 -1.77
N ALA A 29 12.46 0.21 -3.04
CA ALA A 29 13.69 -0.24 -3.66
C ALA A 29 14.34 0.90 -4.43
N PRO A 30 15.65 1.15 -4.25
CA PRO A 30 16.36 2.09 -5.10
C PRO A 30 16.39 1.57 -6.55
N VAL A 31 16.09 2.43 -7.50
CA VAL A 31 16.22 2.14 -8.94
C VAL A 31 17.45 2.86 -9.49
N THR A 32 17.65 4.11 -9.09
CA THR A 32 18.87 4.91 -9.36
C THR A 32 19.19 5.74 -8.12
N ALA A 33 20.28 6.51 -8.16
CA ALA A 33 20.64 7.43 -7.08
C ALA A 33 19.54 8.45 -6.72
N THR A 34 18.64 8.75 -7.67
CA THR A 34 17.58 9.75 -7.52
C THR A 34 16.17 9.18 -7.66
N ARG A 35 16.02 7.86 -7.85
CA ARG A 35 14.71 7.23 -8.05
C ARG A 35 14.50 6.04 -7.13
N THR A 36 13.34 6.05 -6.47
CA THR A 36 12.87 4.98 -5.60
C THR A 36 11.61 4.37 -6.20
N ARG A 37 11.60 3.04 -6.36
CA ARG A 37 10.39 2.28 -6.67
C ARG A 37 9.64 2.02 -5.38
N VAL A 38 8.38 2.42 -5.35
CA VAL A 38 7.42 2.05 -4.32
C VAL A 38 6.52 0.95 -4.88
N GLN A 39 6.47 -0.18 -4.19
CA GLN A 39 5.54 -1.26 -4.51
C GLN A 39 4.67 -1.51 -3.28
N TRP A 40 3.37 -1.36 -3.47
CA TRP A 40 2.35 -1.71 -2.49
C TRP A 40 1.65 -2.99 -2.95
N THR A 41 1.57 -3.96 -2.05
CA THR A 41 0.90 -5.24 -2.30
C THR A 41 -0.02 -5.50 -1.14
N PHE A 42 -1.29 -5.79 -1.43
CA PHE A 42 -2.26 -6.14 -0.40
C PHE A 42 -2.96 -7.45 -0.74
N ALA A 43 -3.26 -8.21 0.31
CA ALA A 43 -4.04 -9.43 0.22
C ALA A 43 -5.23 -9.33 1.18
N ALA A 44 -6.43 -9.40 0.64
CA ALA A 44 -7.66 -9.32 1.41
C ALA A 44 -8.37 -10.68 1.45
N GLY A 45 -8.49 -11.25 2.65
CA GLY A 45 -9.47 -12.30 2.93
C GLY A 45 -10.84 -11.66 3.11
N ALA A 46 -11.68 -11.70 2.07
CA ALA A 46 -12.97 -10.97 2.05
C ALA A 46 -14.16 -11.90 1.75
N ALA A 47 -15.38 -11.49 2.13
CA ALA A 47 -16.62 -12.11 1.66
C ALA A 47 -16.80 -11.92 0.14
N ALA A 48 -17.64 -12.73 -0.50
CA ALA A 48 -17.78 -12.72 -1.96
C ALA A 48 -18.12 -11.33 -2.57
N PRO A 49 -19.05 -10.54 -1.99
CA PRO A 49 -19.33 -9.19 -2.51
C PRO A 49 -18.12 -8.25 -2.42
N LEU A 50 -17.41 -8.28 -1.30
CA LEU A 50 -16.22 -7.44 -1.12
C LEU A 50 -15.06 -7.88 -2.02
N ARG A 51 -14.89 -9.19 -2.26
CA ARG A 51 -13.92 -9.69 -3.25
C ARG A 51 -14.22 -9.18 -4.66
N LEU A 52 -15.50 -9.16 -5.07
CA LEU A 52 -15.91 -8.61 -6.36
C LEU A 52 -15.65 -7.11 -6.42
N ALA A 53 -16.05 -6.36 -5.39
CA ALA A 53 -15.79 -4.92 -5.29
C ALA A 53 -14.30 -4.59 -5.40
N LEU A 54 -13.43 -5.31 -4.69
CA LEU A 54 -11.97 -5.12 -4.77
C LEU A 54 -11.42 -5.42 -6.17
N ARG A 55 -11.92 -6.48 -6.84
CA ARG A 55 -11.51 -6.81 -8.21
C ARG A 55 -11.92 -5.73 -9.21
N HIS A 56 -13.14 -5.20 -9.11
CA HIS A 56 -13.63 -4.12 -9.97
C HIS A 56 -12.99 -2.77 -9.63
N GLY A 57 -12.70 -2.52 -8.36
CA GLY A 57 -12.08 -1.30 -7.85
C GLY A 57 -10.58 -1.22 -8.04
N ARG A 58 -9.92 -2.30 -8.50
CA ARG A 58 -8.45 -2.37 -8.64
C ARG A 58 -7.87 -1.18 -9.42
N ARG A 59 -8.47 -0.78 -10.54
CA ARG A 59 -8.02 0.38 -11.31
C ARG A 59 -8.14 1.71 -10.53
N GLY A 60 -9.16 1.83 -9.70
CA GLY A 60 -9.35 3.00 -8.83
C GLY A 60 -8.30 3.05 -7.73
N LEU A 61 -8.01 1.90 -7.11
CA LEU A 61 -6.95 1.75 -6.12
C LEU A 61 -5.58 2.07 -6.73
N ASP A 62 -5.27 1.53 -7.90
CA ASP A 62 -4.01 1.79 -8.61
C ASP A 62 -3.85 3.28 -8.92
N ARG A 63 -4.93 3.95 -9.36
CA ARG A 63 -4.92 5.38 -9.65
C ARG A 63 -4.74 6.20 -8.37
N SER A 64 -5.51 5.92 -7.32
CA SER A 64 -5.42 6.61 -6.03
C SER A 64 -4.01 6.50 -5.45
N PHE A 65 -3.44 5.29 -5.48
CA PHE A 65 -2.07 5.03 -5.06
C PHE A 65 -1.06 5.85 -5.87
N THR A 66 -1.16 5.81 -7.20
CA THR A 66 -0.27 6.56 -8.09
C THR A 66 -0.34 8.06 -7.81
N THR A 67 -1.56 8.61 -7.65
CA THR A 67 -1.74 10.03 -7.32
C THR A 67 -1.13 10.38 -5.96
N ALA A 68 -1.32 9.55 -4.94
CA ALA A 68 -0.76 9.79 -3.61
C ALA A 68 0.77 9.79 -3.63
N VAL A 69 1.39 8.79 -4.29
CA VAL A 69 2.85 8.69 -4.40
C VAL A 69 3.43 9.86 -5.20
N THR A 70 2.76 10.31 -6.28
CA THR A 70 3.20 11.49 -7.04
C THR A 70 3.13 12.78 -6.21
N ASN A 71 2.09 12.95 -5.39
CA ASN A 71 2.00 14.13 -4.51
C ASN A 71 3.07 14.09 -3.42
N LEU A 72 3.36 12.92 -2.87
CA LEU A 72 4.46 12.72 -1.92
C LEU A 72 5.81 13.06 -2.57
N ASP A 73 6.07 12.59 -3.78
CA ASP A 73 7.30 12.88 -4.53
C ASP A 73 7.51 14.39 -4.70
N ARG A 74 6.47 15.13 -5.08
CA ARG A 74 6.51 16.60 -5.16
C ARG A 74 6.79 17.27 -3.83
N LEU A 75 6.17 16.79 -2.75
CA LEU A 75 6.39 17.34 -1.40
C LEU A 75 7.84 17.17 -0.97
N LEU A 76 8.42 15.99 -1.23
CA LEU A 76 9.82 15.70 -0.88
C LEU A 76 10.78 16.53 -1.73
N ALA A 77 10.55 16.63 -3.05
CA ALA A 77 11.35 17.48 -3.92
C ALA A 77 11.33 18.96 -3.49
N GLY A 78 10.19 19.46 -3.00
CA GLY A 78 10.07 20.80 -2.45
C GLY A 78 10.80 20.99 -1.11
N LYS A 79 10.92 19.93 -0.29
CA LYS A 79 11.70 19.95 0.95
C LYS A 79 13.20 19.93 0.70
N ASP A 80 13.66 19.17 -0.30
CA ASP A 80 15.08 19.07 -0.64
C ASP A 80 15.62 20.37 -1.29
N ALA A 81 14.74 21.23 -1.80
CA ALA A 81 15.08 22.51 -2.40
C ALA A 81 15.14 23.69 -1.40
N SER A 82 14.81 23.46 -0.12
CA SER A 82 14.84 24.46 0.96
C SER A 82 16.04 24.28 1.87
#